data_AF-A0A2E2XI71-F1
#
_entry.id   AF-A0A2E2XI71-F1
#
_cell.length_a   1.000
_cell.length_b   1.000
_cell.length_c   1.000
_cell.angle_alpha   90.00
_cell.angle_beta   90.00
_cell.angle_gamma   90.00
#
_symmetry.space_group_name_H-M   'P 1'
#
loop_
_entity.id
_entity.type
_entity.pdbx_description
1 polymer ?
#
loop_
_entity_poly.entity_id
_entity_poly.type
_entity_poly.pdbx_seq_one_letter_code
_entity_poly.pdbx_strand_id
1 'polypeptide(L)'
;MKVQPATCEKLNDMSTQAAGRYAEALADFLANHWQQSAYENNYQESHKQAIRTNFPVCAHLFEHFQAEPIFDELLTVYVRHTRERHWDINQFGASFPAFLSAQSQSSKAESYPWQTLSDIANIEATLIHYYYGGGEDNEQTNLLRSPSAGADTSETYALVQLLKQFHPYLLVSPQLLLELDDNNDEPNLHALRISFSQTGESKIPRLTLHGNS
;
A
#
# COMPACT_ATOMS: atom_id res chain seq x y z
N MET A 1 -53.33 -3.38 56.30
CA MET A 1 -52.01 -3.50 55.65
C MET A 1 -51.65 -2.16 55.03
N LYS A 2 -50.69 -1.41 55.59
CA LYS A 2 -50.16 -0.18 54.99
C LYS A 2 -48.93 -0.57 54.15
N VAL A 3 -49.03 -0.48 52.83
CA VAL A 3 -47.88 -0.61 51.93
C VAL A 3 -47.15 0.74 51.96
N GLN A 4 -45.94 0.77 52.50
CA GLN A 4 -45.09 1.95 52.42
C GLN A 4 -44.58 2.09 50.98
N PRO A 5 -44.71 3.27 50.33
CA PRO A 5 -44.11 3.50 49.03
C PRO A 5 -42.59 3.48 49.20
N ALA A 6 -41.92 2.54 48.52
CA ALA A 6 -40.48 2.58 48.39
C ALA A 6 -40.12 3.91 47.69
N THR A 7 -39.41 4.76 48.42
CA THR A 7 -39.00 6.10 47.97
C THR A 7 -38.11 5.98 46.73
N CYS A 8 -38.46 6.76 45.71
CA CYS A 8 -37.81 6.86 44.39
C CYS A 8 -36.30 7.14 44.47
N GLU A 9 -35.80 7.66 45.60
CA GLU A 9 -34.37 7.94 45.85
C GLU A 9 -33.50 6.68 45.84
N LYS A 10 -33.97 5.54 46.36
CA LYS A 10 -33.15 4.30 46.41
C LYS A 10 -32.92 3.68 45.03
N LEU A 11 -33.81 3.93 44.06
CA LEU A 11 -33.65 3.45 42.69
C LEU A 11 -32.60 4.25 41.91
N ASN A 12 -32.47 5.55 42.20
CA ASN A 12 -31.41 6.38 41.61
C ASN A 12 -30.03 5.98 42.12
N ASP A 13 -29.86 5.78 43.44
CA ASP A 13 -28.56 5.38 44.03
C ASP A 13 -28.07 4.01 43.53
N MET A 14 -28.97 3.04 43.36
CA MET A 14 -28.60 1.72 42.83
C MET A 14 -28.21 1.77 41.35
N SER A 15 -28.84 2.64 40.57
CA SER A 15 -28.47 2.91 39.17
C SER A 15 -27.08 3.54 39.07
N THR A 16 -26.77 4.50 39.95
CA THR A 16 -25.46 5.18 39.97
C THR A 16 -24.34 4.25 40.43
N GLN A 17 -24.58 3.38 41.42
CA GLN A 17 -23.60 2.36 41.83
C GLN A 17 -23.36 1.30 40.76
N ALA A 18 -24.41 0.87 40.04
CA ALA A 18 -24.27 -0.07 38.93
C ALA A 18 -23.49 0.54 37.76
N ALA A 19 -23.74 1.80 37.44
CA ALA A 19 -22.98 2.55 36.43
C ALA A 19 -21.51 2.73 36.82
N GLY A 20 -21.22 3.02 38.10
CA GLY A 20 -19.85 3.12 38.61
C GLY A 20 -19.07 1.80 38.49
N ARG A 21 -19.68 0.68 38.89
CA ARG A 21 -19.06 -0.65 38.76
C ARG A 21 -18.84 -1.07 37.31
N TYR A 22 -19.76 -0.71 36.42
CA TYR A 22 -19.59 -0.95 34.99
C TYR A 22 -18.43 -0.11 34.42
N ALA A 23 -18.32 1.17 34.81
CA ALA A 23 -17.22 2.03 34.37
C ALA A 23 -15.86 1.53 34.87
N GLU A 24 -15.76 1.06 36.12
CA GLU A 24 -14.54 0.44 36.67
C GLU A 24 -14.19 -0.85 35.93
N ALA A 25 -15.15 -1.75 35.71
CA ALA A 25 -14.93 -3.00 34.98
C ALA A 25 -14.53 -2.76 33.52
N LEU A 26 -15.11 -1.74 32.86
CA LEU A 26 -14.75 -1.34 31.51
C LEU A 26 -13.34 -0.74 31.47
N ALA A 27 -12.97 0.09 32.45
CA ALA A 27 -11.63 0.66 32.56
C ALA A 27 -10.57 -0.44 32.77
N ASP A 28 -10.83 -1.40 33.66
CA ASP A 28 -9.95 -2.56 33.87
C ASP A 28 -9.85 -3.44 32.62
N PHE A 29 -10.97 -3.67 31.93
CA PHE A 29 -10.97 -4.42 30.67
C PHE A 29 -10.11 -3.71 29.61
N LEU A 30 -10.30 -2.40 29.42
CA LEU A 30 -9.52 -1.61 28.46
C LEU A 30 -8.03 -1.56 28.84
N ALA A 31 -7.71 -1.40 30.13
CA ALA A 31 -6.32 -1.37 30.60
C ALA A 31 -5.59 -2.72 30.37
N ASN A 32 -6.30 -3.84 30.51
CA ASN A 32 -5.71 -5.18 30.41
C ASN A 32 -5.75 -5.76 28.99
N HIS A 33 -6.72 -5.36 28.16
CA HIS A 33 -6.95 -5.94 26.84
C HIS A 33 -6.77 -4.96 25.68
N TRP A 34 -6.66 -3.66 25.96
CA TRP A 34 -6.67 -2.60 24.95
C TRP A 34 -5.54 -1.61 25.20
N GLN A 35 -4.29 -2.10 25.12
CA GLN A 35 -3.07 -1.31 25.39
C GLN A 35 -2.88 -0.11 24.45
N GLN A 36 -3.54 -0.11 23.29
CA GLN A 36 -3.51 0.99 22.32
C GLN A 36 -4.84 1.72 22.34
N SER A 37 -4.85 3.04 22.43
CA SER A 37 -6.08 3.82 22.38
C SER A 37 -6.91 3.51 21.12
N ALA A 38 -8.24 3.65 21.18
CA ALA A 38 -9.10 3.46 20.00
C ALA A 38 -8.65 4.33 18.80
N TYR A 39 -8.09 5.52 19.08
CA TYR A 39 -7.52 6.40 18.08
C TYR A 39 -6.26 5.81 17.42
N GLU A 40 -5.36 5.20 18.18
CA GLU A 40 -4.15 4.57 17.63
C GLU A 40 -4.49 3.35 16.78
N ASN A 41 -5.50 2.57 17.16
CA ASN A 41 -5.97 1.43 16.37
C ASN A 41 -6.59 1.91 15.04
N ASN A 42 -7.51 2.89 15.12
CA ASN A 42 -8.11 3.48 13.93
C ASN A 42 -7.05 4.10 13.01
N TYR A 43 -6.05 4.77 13.59
CA TYR A 43 -4.92 5.30 12.85
C TYR A 43 -4.18 4.17 12.13
N GLN A 44 -3.76 3.12 12.84
CA GLN A 44 -3.00 2.02 12.24
C GLN A 44 -3.78 1.34 11.09
N GLU A 45 -5.04 0.97 11.33
CA GLU A 45 -5.83 0.25 10.33
C GLU A 45 -6.18 1.13 9.12
N SER A 46 -6.48 2.42 9.32
CA SER A 46 -6.74 3.33 8.20
C SER A 46 -5.51 3.51 7.31
N HIS A 47 -4.32 3.58 7.91
CA HIS A 47 -3.06 3.74 7.17
C HIS A 47 -2.60 2.46 6.49
N LYS A 48 -2.82 1.29 7.12
CA LYS A 48 -2.64 -0.01 6.45
C LYS A 48 -3.55 -0.11 5.21
N GLN A 49 -4.82 0.24 5.36
CA GLN A 49 -5.77 0.26 4.25
C GLN A 49 -5.39 1.26 3.16
N ALA A 50 -4.84 2.42 3.54
CA ALA A 50 -4.34 3.40 2.59
C ALA A 50 -3.21 2.80 1.74
N ILE A 51 -2.21 2.14 2.35
CA ILE A 51 -1.15 1.47 1.57
C ILE A 51 -1.74 0.41 0.64
N ARG A 52 -2.70 -0.40 1.09
CA ARG A 52 -3.34 -1.39 0.21
C ARG A 52 -4.04 -0.78 -0.99
N THR A 53 -4.64 0.39 -0.80
CA THR A 53 -5.36 1.13 -1.84
C THR A 53 -4.41 1.87 -2.78
N ASN A 54 -3.32 2.37 -2.24
CA ASN A 54 -2.29 3.13 -2.96
C ASN A 54 -1.37 2.21 -3.77
N PHE A 55 -1.12 1.00 -3.28
CA PHE A 55 -0.23 0.01 -3.90
C PHE A 55 -0.98 -1.28 -4.28
N PRO A 56 -2.04 -1.19 -5.10
CA PRO A 56 -2.94 -2.31 -5.38
C PRO A 56 -2.24 -3.47 -6.11
N VAL A 57 -1.28 -3.20 -6.99
CA VAL A 57 -0.52 -4.26 -7.67
C VAL A 57 0.38 -4.98 -6.67
N CYS A 58 1.04 -4.26 -5.77
CA CYS A 58 1.82 -4.88 -4.71
C CYS A 58 0.95 -5.80 -3.84
N ALA A 59 -0.21 -5.31 -3.38
CA ALA A 59 -1.15 -6.09 -2.58
C ALA A 59 -1.59 -7.37 -3.32
N HIS A 60 -1.93 -7.24 -4.61
CA HIS A 60 -2.32 -8.38 -5.43
C HIS A 60 -1.20 -9.42 -5.59
N LEU A 61 0.06 -8.99 -5.71
CA LEU A 61 1.19 -9.91 -5.80
C LEU A 61 1.41 -10.69 -4.50
N PHE A 62 1.26 -10.06 -3.34
CA PHE A 62 1.31 -10.78 -2.06
C PHE A 62 0.19 -11.80 -1.92
N GLU A 63 -1.03 -11.48 -2.37
CA GLU A 63 -2.14 -12.43 -2.44
C GLU A 63 -1.79 -13.60 -3.37
N HIS A 64 -1.26 -13.32 -4.56
CA HIS A 64 -0.83 -14.33 -5.53
C HIS A 64 0.24 -15.28 -4.97
N PHE A 65 1.20 -14.74 -4.20
CA PHE A 65 2.23 -15.52 -3.50
C PHE A 65 1.70 -16.25 -2.26
N GLN A 66 0.40 -16.16 -1.96
CA GLN A 66 -0.22 -16.70 -0.74
C GLN A 66 0.46 -16.17 0.54
N ALA A 67 0.94 -14.93 0.49
CA ALA A 67 1.77 -14.29 1.50
C ALA A 67 1.04 -13.12 2.20
N GLU A 68 -0.30 -13.13 2.19
CA GLU A 68 -1.13 -12.09 2.79
C GLU A 68 -0.81 -11.81 4.27
N PRO A 69 -0.60 -12.82 5.14
CA PRO A 69 -0.22 -12.56 6.54
C PRO A 69 1.13 -11.85 6.67
N ILE A 70 2.05 -12.09 5.74
CA ILE A 70 3.38 -11.44 5.74
C ILE A 70 3.23 -10.00 5.29
N PHE A 71 2.38 -9.73 4.30
CA PHE A 71 2.07 -8.38 3.88
C PHE A 71 1.45 -7.57 5.01
N ASP A 72 0.47 -8.13 5.73
CA ASP A 72 -0.15 -7.47 6.88
C ASP A 72 0.84 -7.11 8.00
N GLU A 73 1.80 -8.00 8.29
CA GLU A 73 2.86 -7.72 9.26
C GLU A 73 3.81 -6.62 8.75
N LEU A 74 4.17 -6.63 7.47
CA LEU A 74 4.99 -5.57 6.86
C LEU A 74 4.29 -4.21 6.96
N LEU A 75 2.98 -4.15 6.66
CA LEU A 75 2.21 -2.91 6.79
C LEU A 75 2.14 -2.45 8.25
N THR A 76 1.94 -3.38 9.18
CA THR A 76 1.91 -3.07 10.62
C THR A 76 3.24 -2.46 11.08
N VAL A 77 4.36 -3.07 10.70
CA VAL A 77 5.71 -2.55 10.99
C VAL A 77 5.92 -1.18 10.32
N TYR A 78 5.59 -1.06 9.03
CA TYR A 78 5.76 0.19 8.30
C TYR A 78 4.97 1.33 8.95
N VAL A 79 3.68 1.14 9.25
CA VAL A 79 2.82 2.18 9.83
C VAL A 79 3.25 2.55 11.25
N ARG A 80 3.71 1.58 12.06
CA ARG A 80 4.17 1.86 13.43
C ARG A 80 5.48 2.66 13.46
N HIS A 81 6.36 2.43 12.50
CA HIS A 81 7.72 2.99 12.52
C HIS A 81 7.91 4.17 11.57
N THR A 82 7.02 4.36 10.59
CA THR A 82 7.09 5.48 9.66
C THR A 82 6.23 6.62 10.19
N ARG A 83 6.89 7.66 10.71
CA ARG A 83 6.22 8.92 11.01
C ARG A 83 6.02 9.69 9.72
N GLU A 84 4.81 9.65 9.19
CA GLU A 84 4.53 10.41 7.98
C GLU A 84 4.45 11.91 8.24
N ARG A 85 4.97 12.66 7.26
CA ARG A 85 5.00 14.12 7.26
C ARG A 85 3.78 14.74 6.59
N HIS A 86 2.97 13.93 5.91
CA HIS A 86 1.82 14.37 5.14
C HIS A 86 0.52 13.91 5.78
N TRP A 87 -0.45 14.81 5.84
CA TRP A 87 -1.80 14.54 6.32
C TRP A 87 -2.69 13.91 5.24
N ASP A 88 -2.24 13.93 3.98
CA ASP A 88 -2.97 13.42 2.83
C ASP A 88 -2.81 11.90 2.72
N ILE A 89 -3.89 11.19 3.03
CA ILE A 89 -3.95 9.73 3.01
C ILE A 89 -3.69 9.15 1.61
N ASN A 90 -3.96 9.91 0.53
CA ASN A 90 -3.71 9.46 -0.84
C ASN A 90 -2.22 9.42 -1.15
N GLN A 91 -1.40 10.20 -0.44
CA GLN A 91 0.06 10.21 -0.60
C GLN A 91 0.78 9.38 0.47
N PHE A 92 0.00 8.72 1.34
CA PHE A 92 0.56 7.86 2.37
C PHE A 92 1.25 6.64 1.76
N GLY A 93 2.42 6.31 2.28
CA GLY A 93 3.26 5.23 1.78
C GLY A 93 4.36 5.68 0.83
N ALA A 94 4.67 6.98 0.71
CA ALA A 94 5.71 7.46 -0.21
C ALA A 94 7.10 6.78 -0.01
N SER A 95 7.45 6.39 1.22
CA SER A 95 8.67 5.64 1.53
C SER A 95 8.51 4.12 1.52
N PHE A 96 7.31 3.61 1.25
CA PHE A 96 7.02 2.19 1.21
C PHE A 96 7.88 1.41 0.19
N PRO A 97 8.15 1.93 -1.02
CA PRO A 97 9.03 1.23 -1.96
C PRO A 97 10.44 1.01 -1.40
N ALA A 98 11.02 2.02 -0.74
CA ALA A 98 12.33 1.91 -0.11
C ALA A 98 12.32 0.89 1.06
N PHE A 99 11.22 0.87 1.83
CA PHE A 99 11.02 -0.12 2.88
C PHE A 99 10.96 -1.56 2.34
N LEU A 100 10.31 -1.79 1.19
CA LEU A 100 10.30 -3.09 0.51
C LEU A 100 11.69 -3.48 0.00
N SER A 101 12.43 -2.55 -0.61
CA SER A 101 13.79 -2.82 -1.09
C SER A 101 14.71 -3.24 0.06
N ALA A 102 14.58 -2.62 1.24
CA ALA A 102 15.38 -2.96 2.41
C ALA A 102 15.16 -4.42 2.90
N GLN A 103 14.02 -5.06 2.57
CA GLN A 103 13.77 -6.46 2.94
C GLN A 103 14.71 -7.44 2.24
N SER A 104 15.34 -7.03 1.14
CA SER A 104 16.41 -7.79 0.46
C SER A 104 17.67 -7.98 1.32
N GLN A 105 17.80 -7.24 2.43
CA GLN A 105 18.91 -7.38 3.38
C GLN A 105 18.52 -8.24 4.61
N SER A 106 17.27 -8.73 4.66
CA SER A 106 16.79 -9.54 5.78
C SER A 106 17.27 -10.99 5.67
N SER A 107 17.11 -11.77 6.75
CA SER A 107 17.32 -13.22 6.71
C SER A 107 16.37 -13.96 5.77
N LYS A 108 15.32 -13.28 5.27
CA LYS A 108 14.35 -13.77 4.29
C LYS A 108 14.49 -13.09 2.93
N ALA A 109 15.69 -12.59 2.61
CA ALA A 109 15.99 -11.92 1.36
C ALA A 109 15.59 -12.73 0.12
N GLU A 110 15.71 -14.06 0.17
CA GLU A 110 15.43 -14.95 -0.96
C GLU A 110 13.99 -15.46 -0.98
N SER A 111 13.16 -15.15 0.04
CA SER A 111 11.80 -15.67 0.13
C SER A 111 10.83 -15.01 -0.85
N TYR A 112 11.13 -13.79 -1.29
CA TYR A 112 10.28 -13.01 -2.19
C TYR A 112 11.15 -12.18 -3.14
N PRO A 113 10.63 -11.80 -4.32
CA PRO A 113 11.32 -10.91 -5.24
C PRO A 113 11.24 -9.46 -4.74
N TRP A 114 11.88 -9.15 -3.61
CA TRP A 114 11.78 -7.86 -2.91
C TRP A 114 12.12 -6.67 -3.79
N GLN A 115 13.10 -6.82 -4.69
CA GLN A 115 13.47 -5.75 -5.59
C GLN A 115 12.36 -5.45 -6.62
N THR A 116 11.77 -6.49 -7.22
CA THR A 116 10.64 -6.32 -8.15
C THR A 116 9.43 -5.73 -7.44
N LEU A 117 9.12 -6.17 -6.22
CA LEU A 117 8.05 -5.58 -5.40
C LEU A 117 8.30 -4.11 -5.10
N SER A 118 9.56 -3.74 -4.80
CA SER A 118 9.96 -2.34 -4.61
C SER A 118 9.83 -1.52 -5.90
N ASP A 119 10.25 -2.06 -7.03
CA ASP A 119 10.18 -1.39 -8.33
C ASP A 119 8.71 -1.12 -8.72
N ILE A 120 7.82 -2.10 -8.52
CA ILE A 120 6.38 -1.94 -8.72
C ILE A 120 5.82 -0.89 -7.77
N ALA A 121 6.17 -0.95 -6.49
CA ALA A 121 5.73 0.05 -5.53
C ALA A 121 6.20 1.47 -5.92
N ASN A 122 7.43 1.62 -6.45
CA ASN A 122 7.92 2.90 -6.95
C ASN A 122 7.07 3.42 -8.12
N ILE A 123 6.69 2.54 -9.05
CA ILE A 123 5.78 2.88 -10.14
C ILE A 123 4.45 3.41 -9.60
N GLU A 124 3.84 2.68 -8.65
CA GLU A 124 2.55 3.07 -8.05
C GLU A 124 2.65 4.38 -7.26
N ALA A 125 3.71 4.56 -6.46
CA ALA A 125 3.98 5.81 -5.74
C ALA A 125 4.13 7.01 -6.70
N THR A 126 4.83 6.82 -7.83
CA THR A 126 4.94 7.84 -8.85
C THR A 126 3.57 8.15 -9.45
N LEU A 127 2.75 7.16 -9.81
CA LEU A 127 1.41 7.37 -10.36
C LEU A 127 0.52 8.17 -9.40
N ILE A 128 0.53 7.82 -8.11
CA ILE A 128 -0.16 8.56 -7.05
C ILE A 128 0.28 10.02 -7.01
N HIS A 129 1.59 10.27 -7.03
CA HIS A 129 2.12 11.63 -7.01
C HIS A 129 1.61 12.46 -8.19
N TYR A 130 1.38 11.86 -9.36
CA TYR A 130 0.76 12.56 -10.49
C TYR A 130 -0.74 12.76 -10.32
N TYR A 131 -1.47 11.76 -9.80
CA TYR A 131 -2.92 11.87 -9.60
C TYR A 131 -3.29 12.91 -8.54
N TYR A 132 -2.48 13.04 -7.48
CA TYR A 132 -2.83 13.84 -6.29
C TYR A 132 -1.82 14.95 -5.95
N GLY A 133 -0.55 14.81 -6.33
CA GLY A 133 0.55 15.70 -5.90
C GLY A 133 0.75 16.97 -6.73
N GLY A 134 -0.05 17.19 -7.77
CA GLY A 134 0.01 18.41 -8.59
C GLY A 134 1.34 18.59 -9.35
N GLY A 135 2.05 17.50 -9.66
CA GLY A 135 3.43 17.50 -10.13
C GLY A 135 3.75 18.49 -11.24
N GLU A 136 4.80 19.29 -11.01
CA GLU A 136 5.58 19.96 -12.05
C GLU A 136 6.15 18.92 -13.04
N ASP A 137 6.44 19.35 -14.27
CA ASP A 137 6.76 18.50 -15.43
C ASP A 137 8.13 17.84 -15.39
N ASN A 138 8.46 17.18 -14.29
CA ASN A 138 9.68 16.40 -14.18
C ASN A 138 9.40 14.98 -14.65
N GLU A 139 10.00 14.55 -15.76
CA GLU A 139 10.01 13.15 -16.16
C GLU A 139 10.65 12.29 -15.06
N GLN A 140 9.87 11.45 -14.38
CA GLN A 140 10.42 10.47 -13.43
C GLN A 140 10.72 9.15 -14.11
N THR A 141 12.00 8.76 -14.11
CA THR A 141 12.45 7.47 -14.62
C THR A 141 12.40 6.44 -13.51
N ASN A 142 11.34 5.63 -13.48
CA ASN A 142 11.34 4.38 -12.71
C ASN A 142 11.94 3.27 -13.55
N LEU A 143 12.52 2.26 -12.90
CA LEU A 143 13.07 1.07 -13.54
C LEU A 143 12.28 -0.13 -13.02
N LEU A 144 11.61 -0.87 -13.90
CA LEU A 144 11.10 -2.20 -13.54
C LEU A 144 12.16 -3.24 -13.88
N ARG A 145 12.76 -3.87 -12.86
CA ARG A 145 13.66 -5.00 -13.06
C ARG A 145 12.87 -6.30 -13.05
N SER A 146 13.21 -7.16 -14.01
CA SER A 146 12.60 -8.48 -14.04
C SER A 146 13.00 -9.31 -12.81
N PRO A 147 12.08 -10.10 -12.22
CA PRO A 147 12.34 -10.81 -10.97
C PRO A 147 13.39 -11.92 -11.08
N SER A 148 13.70 -12.39 -12.29
CA SER A 148 14.71 -13.44 -12.51
C SER A 148 15.81 -12.97 -13.47
N ALA A 149 17.06 -13.33 -13.16
CA ALA A 149 18.19 -13.13 -14.07
C ALA A 149 18.02 -14.09 -15.26
N GLY A 150 17.56 -13.57 -16.40
CA GLY A 150 17.12 -14.37 -17.55
C GLY A 150 15.61 -14.49 -17.70
N ALA A 151 14.84 -13.65 -17.00
CA ALA A 151 13.40 -13.62 -17.11
C ALA A 151 12.92 -13.46 -18.55
N ASP A 152 11.97 -14.31 -18.90
CA ASP A 152 11.23 -14.29 -20.15
C ASP A 152 10.48 -12.93 -20.30
N THR A 153 10.44 -12.38 -21.51
CA THR A 153 9.63 -11.21 -21.86
C THR A 153 8.17 -11.38 -21.44
N SER A 154 7.70 -12.63 -21.39
CA SER A 154 6.39 -13.03 -20.90
C SER A 154 6.08 -12.56 -19.47
N GLU A 155 7.03 -12.64 -18.53
CA GLU A 155 6.81 -12.21 -17.13
C GLU A 155 6.65 -10.69 -17.03
N THR A 156 7.51 -9.96 -17.74
CA THR A 156 7.44 -8.50 -17.81
C THR A 156 6.14 -8.05 -18.47
N TYR A 157 5.70 -8.73 -19.53
CA TYR A 157 4.42 -8.46 -20.17
C TYR A 157 3.24 -8.67 -19.22
N ALA A 158 3.23 -9.78 -18.47
CA ALA A 158 2.20 -10.05 -17.48
C ALA A 158 2.12 -8.94 -16.41
N LEU A 159 3.26 -8.47 -15.91
CA LEU A 159 3.33 -7.35 -14.96
C LEU A 159 2.79 -6.05 -15.56
N VAL A 160 3.10 -5.76 -16.83
CA VAL A 160 2.57 -4.58 -17.53
C VAL A 160 1.05 -4.67 -17.69
N GLN A 161 0.52 -5.84 -18.04
CA GLN A 161 -0.94 -6.02 -18.09
C GLN A 161 -1.59 -5.85 -16.72
N LEU A 162 -0.95 -6.36 -15.67
CA LEU A 162 -1.43 -6.20 -14.30
C LEU A 162 -1.46 -4.72 -13.88
N LEU A 163 -0.39 -3.97 -14.17
CA LEU A 163 -0.36 -2.52 -13.95
C LEU A 163 -1.50 -1.81 -14.68
N LYS A 164 -1.78 -2.15 -15.94
CA LYS A 164 -2.92 -1.57 -16.69
C LYS A 164 -4.28 -1.94 -16.10
N GLN A 165 -4.42 -3.14 -15.55
CA GLN A 165 -5.67 -3.59 -14.94
C GLN A 165 -6.02 -2.74 -13.72
N PHE A 166 -5.03 -2.43 -12.88
CA PHE A 166 -5.23 -1.64 -11.66
C PHE A 166 -5.11 -0.12 -11.88
N HIS A 167 -4.40 0.31 -12.92
CA HIS A 167 -4.22 1.72 -13.29
C HIS A 167 -4.75 1.95 -14.71
N PRO A 168 -6.09 2.00 -14.92
CA PRO A 168 -6.69 2.02 -16.26
C PRO A 168 -6.34 3.26 -17.10
N TYR A 169 -5.87 4.34 -16.46
CA TYR A 169 -5.40 5.55 -17.14
C TYR A 169 -3.91 5.52 -17.50
N LEU A 170 -3.19 4.45 -17.13
CA LEU A 170 -1.81 4.24 -17.54
C LEU A 170 -1.77 3.86 -19.03
N LEU A 171 -1.21 4.74 -19.85
CA LEU A 171 -0.95 4.42 -21.25
C LEU A 171 0.32 3.60 -21.35
N VAL A 172 0.29 2.49 -22.08
CA VAL A 172 1.50 1.70 -22.36
C VAL A 172 1.89 1.93 -23.81
N SER A 173 3.15 2.26 -24.06
CA SER A 173 3.61 2.56 -25.42
C SER A 173 3.43 1.34 -26.33
N PRO A 174 2.96 1.53 -27.58
CA PRO A 174 2.86 0.42 -28.53
C PRO A 174 4.21 -0.25 -28.79
N GLN A 175 5.31 0.51 -28.76
CA GLN A 175 6.67 -0.02 -28.89
C GLN A 175 7.00 -1.02 -27.78
N LEU A 176 6.62 -0.71 -26.54
CA LEU A 176 6.75 -1.63 -25.40
C LEU A 176 5.97 -2.93 -25.63
N LEU A 177 4.75 -2.83 -26.17
CA LEU A 177 3.94 -4.02 -26.44
C LEU A 177 4.52 -4.86 -27.59
N LEU A 178 5.06 -4.23 -28.64
CA LEU A 178 5.66 -4.92 -29.77
C LEU A 178 6.96 -5.64 -29.40
N GLU A 179 7.84 -4.99 -28.63
CA GLU A 179 9.10 -5.59 -28.15
C GLU A 179 8.87 -6.74 -27.15
N LEU A 180 7.70 -6.78 -26.51
CA LEU A 180 7.31 -7.90 -25.64
C LEU A 180 6.59 -9.04 -26.38
N ASP A 181 6.01 -8.78 -27.56
CA ASP A 181 5.25 -9.77 -28.36
C ASP A 181 6.14 -10.54 -29.35
N ASP A 182 7.21 -9.90 -29.84
CA ASP A 182 8.23 -10.56 -30.64
C ASP A 182 9.06 -11.51 -29.75
N ASN A 183 8.68 -12.80 -29.74
CA ASN A 183 9.34 -13.94 -29.09
C ASN A 183 10.79 -14.23 -29.61
N ASN A 184 11.50 -13.22 -30.11
CA ASN A 184 12.83 -13.39 -30.70
C ASN A 184 13.94 -13.04 -29.71
N ASP A 185 14.83 -14.02 -29.49
CA ASP A 185 16.18 -13.97 -28.92
C ASP A 185 16.54 -12.69 -28.12
N GLU A 186 16.44 -12.82 -26.80
CA GLU A 186 17.01 -11.94 -25.76
C GLU A 186 16.94 -10.42 -26.03
N PRO A 187 15.76 -9.79 -25.96
CA PRO A 187 15.74 -8.38 -25.66
C PRO A 187 16.28 -8.20 -24.23
N ASN A 188 17.42 -7.50 -24.12
CA ASN A 188 18.02 -7.00 -22.88
C ASN A 188 17.09 -5.96 -22.21
N LEU A 189 15.87 -6.36 -21.89
CA LEU A 189 14.82 -5.55 -21.27
C LEU A 189 15.09 -5.43 -19.78
N HIS A 190 16.11 -4.65 -19.43
CA HIS A 190 16.47 -4.43 -18.02
C HIS A 190 15.76 -3.23 -17.38
N ALA A 191 14.96 -2.49 -18.15
CA ALA A 191 14.41 -1.21 -17.71
C ALA A 191 13.11 -0.81 -18.44
N LEU A 192 11.95 -0.94 -17.80
CA LEU A 192 10.77 -0.15 -18.18
C LEU A 192 10.89 1.27 -17.62
N ARG A 193 10.72 2.30 -18.45
CA ARG A 193 10.69 3.71 -18.02
C ARG A 193 9.26 4.21 -18.02
N ILE A 194 8.84 4.95 -17.00
CA ILE A 194 7.61 5.74 -17.08
C ILE A 194 8.00 7.12 -17.60
N SER A 195 7.37 7.55 -18.68
CA SER A 195 7.47 8.91 -19.20
C SER A 195 6.09 9.54 -19.20
N PHE A 196 6.02 10.86 -19.11
CA PHE A 196 4.73 11.54 -19.00
C PHE A 196 4.62 12.45 -20.22
N SER A 197 3.72 12.12 -21.14
CA SER A 197 3.48 12.98 -22.29
C SER A 197 2.40 13.98 -21.95
N GLN A 198 2.74 15.27 -21.97
CA GLN A 198 1.74 16.32 -22.05
C GLN A 198 1.20 16.40 -23.47
N THR A 199 -0.05 16.02 -23.67
CA THR A 199 -0.77 16.28 -24.92
C THR A 199 -1.96 17.20 -24.60
N GLY A 200 -1.76 18.52 -24.69
CA GLY A 200 -2.80 19.51 -24.42
C GLY A 200 -3.08 19.75 -22.92
N GLU A 201 -4.35 19.94 -22.55
CA GLU A 201 -4.82 20.25 -21.17
C GLU A 201 -4.79 19.06 -20.19
N SER A 202 -4.39 17.85 -20.64
CA SER A 202 -4.41 16.65 -19.81
C SER A 202 -3.01 16.04 -19.68
N LYS A 203 -2.55 15.85 -18.44
CA LYS A 203 -1.34 15.09 -18.11
C LYS A 203 -1.73 13.61 -17.98
N ILE A 204 -1.31 12.78 -18.93
CA ILE A 204 -1.60 11.34 -18.91
C ILE A 204 -0.28 10.56 -18.70
N PRO A 205 -0.19 9.67 -17.70
CA PRO A 205 1.00 8.86 -17.47
C PRO A 205 1.21 7.83 -18.58
N ARG A 206 2.46 7.67 -19.03
CA ARG A 206 2.82 6.73 -20.10
C ARG A 206 3.98 5.81 -19.70
N LEU A 207 3.86 4.52 -19.88
CA LEU A 207 4.95 3.57 -19.76
C LEU A 207 5.64 3.42 -21.14
N THR A 208 6.95 3.66 -21.21
CA THR A 208 7.76 3.56 -22.44
C THR A 208 8.99 2.69 -22.23
N LEU A 209 9.50 2.07 -23.30
CA LEU A 209 10.80 1.42 -23.28
C LEU A 209 11.92 2.39 -23.58
N HIS A 210 13.07 2.14 -22.97
CA HIS A 210 14.34 2.71 -23.38
C HIS A 210 15.37 1.60 -23.50
N GLY A 211 16.05 1.54 -24.65
CA GLY A 211 17.27 0.76 -24.78
C GLY A 211 18.40 1.39 -23.97
N ASN A 212 19.27 0.55 -23.39
CA ASN A 212 20.53 1.02 -22.81
C ASN A 212 21.34 1.72 -23.91
N SER A 213 21.57 3.02 -23.75
CA SER A 213 22.47 3.82 -24.60
C SER A 213 23.90 3.68 -24.11
#